data_AF-A0A2G2WP54-F1
#
_entry.id   AF-A0A2G2WP54-F1
#
_cell.length_a   1.000
_cell.length_b   1.000
_cell.length_c   1.000
_cell.angle_alpha   90.00
_cell.angle_beta   90.00
_cell.angle_gamma   90.00
#
_symmetry.space_group_name_H-M   'P 1'
#
loop_
_entity.id
_entity.type
_entity.pdbx_description
1 polymer ?
#
loop_
_entity_poly.entity_id
_entity_poly.type
_entity_poly.pdbx_seq_one_letter_code
_entity_poly.pdbx_strand_id
1 'polypeptide(L)'
;MASVSTSTWNMSCLKSALPSIQPIFNSCSLRVSCGSSPPRLRICKTMSSTRIVQSFVGLAPLHPLLSLSSQDSRSFEHSFTVIDNGGRVFAMRHGRKVPKLNRPPDQRRALLRGLTTQLLKHGRIKTTKARARAVRKYADKMITLAKDGSLHKRRQALGFIYEKQIVHALFAEVPERYGERNGGYTRIIRTLPRRGDNAPMAYIELV
;
A
#
# COMPACT_ATOMS: atom_id res chain seq x y z
N MET A 1 25.90 -57.83 -46.53
CA MET A 1 24.68 -57.31 -47.18
C MET A 1 24.45 -55.88 -46.71
N ALA A 2 24.39 -54.97 -47.67
CA ALA A 2 23.83 -53.61 -47.65
C ALA A 2 24.21 -52.62 -46.52
N SER A 3 25.15 -51.74 -46.89
CA SER A 3 25.28 -50.34 -46.47
C SER A 3 24.06 -49.49 -46.85
N VAL A 4 23.59 -48.59 -45.97
CA VAL A 4 23.03 -47.27 -46.37
C VAL A 4 23.37 -46.22 -45.31
N SER A 5 23.98 -45.14 -45.81
CA SER A 5 24.35 -43.90 -45.16
C SER A 5 23.21 -42.88 -45.30
N THR A 6 22.92 -42.08 -44.27
CA THR A 6 22.34 -40.73 -44.39
C THR A 6 22.63 -39.85 -43.15
N SER A 7 23.74 -39.11 -43.25
CA SER A 7 23.95 -37.70 -42.86
C SER A 7 22.78 -36.94 -42.19
N THR A 8 22.91 -36.51 -40.92
CA THR A 8 23.40 -35.19 -40.42
C THR A 8 22.61 -33.94 -40.83
N TRP A 9 21.78 -33.42 -39.92
CA TRP A 9 21.45 -31.98 -39.84
C TRP A 9 21.45 -31.51 -38.37
N ASN A 10 22.64 -31.09 -37.97
CA ASN A 10 22.94 -30.34 -36.75
C ASN A 10 22.81 -28.84 -37.09
N MET A 11 21.90 -28.10 -36.44
CA MET A 11 21.69 -26.67 -36.66
C MET A 11 22.39 -25.82 -35.59
N SER A 12 23.70 -26.00 -35.44
CA SER A 12 24.55 -25.17 -34.60
C SER A 12 25.65 -24.51 -35.45
N CYS A 13 25.30 -23.54 -36.30
CA CYS A 13 26.25 -22.65 -36.96
C CYS A 13 25.52 -21.50 -37.70
N LEU A 14 25.01 -20.48 -37.01
CA LEU A 14 24.57 -19.22 -37.65
C LEU A 14 24.55 -17.99 -36.70
N LYS A 15 25.52 -17.87 -35.79
CA LYS A 15 25.79 -16.59 -35.08
C LYS A 15 27.30 -16.44 -34.79
N SER A 16 28.10 -16.39 -35.84
CA SER A 16 29.52 -16.00 -35.76
C SER A 16 29.96 -15.35 -37.07
N ALA A 17 29.38 -14.19 -37.38
CA ALA A 17 29.83 -13.35 -38.49
C ALA A 17 29.25 -11.93 -38.37
N LEU A 18 29.59 -11.18 -37.32
CA LEU A 18 29.57 -9.72 -37.39
C LEU A 18 30.76 -9.12 -36.61
N PRO A 19 31.44 -8.11 -37.19
CA PRO A 19 32.77 -7.67 -36.77
C PRO A 19 32.78 -6.78 -35.52
N SER A 20 33.85 -6.92 -34.73
CA SER A 20 34.24 -6.01 -33.66
C SER A 20 34.73 -4.69 -34.25
N ILE A 21 34.10 -3.58 -33.87
CA ILE A 21 34.60 -2.23 -34.13
C ILE A 21 34.76 -1.54 -32.78
N GLN A 22 36.00 -1.48 -32.29
CA GLN A 22 36.44 -0.29 -31.56
C GLN A 22 36.99 0.68 -32.60
N PRO A 23 36.89 2.01 -32.39
CA PRO A 23 38.10 2.65 -31.86
C PRO A 23 37.93 4.01 -31.13
N ILE A 24 39.01 4.35 -30.41
CA ILE A 24 39.64 5.68 -30.21
C ILE A 24 39.01 6.68 -29.22
N PHE A 25 39.78 6.89 -28.14
CA PHE A 25 39.89 8.16 -27.41
C PHE A 25 40.32 9.30 -28.34
N ASN A 26 39.58 10.40 -28.37
CA ASN A 26 40.24 11.71 -28.40
C ASN A 26 39.37 12.80 -27.76
N SER A 27 40.06 13.62 -26.97
CA SER A 27 39.66 14.82 -26.27
C SER A 27 39.00 15.88 -27.17
N CYS A 28 38.03 16.63 -26.64
CA CYS A 28 38.14 18.09 -26.45
C CYS A 28 36.84 18.69 -25.89
N SER A 29 37.05 19.69 -25.02
CA SER A 29 36.11 20.50 -24.26
C SER A 29 34.95 21.09 -25.07
N LEU A 30 33.77 21.21 -24.43
CA LEU A 30 32.95 22.42 -24.45
C LEU A 30 32.06 22.46 -23.19
N ARG A 31 32.21 23.53 -22.41
CA ARG A 31 31.35 23.88 -21.27
C ARG A 31 30.05 24.47 -21.80
N VAL A 32 28.91 24.06 -21.24
CA VAL A 32 27.77 24.96 -21.00
C VAL A 32 27.15 24.60 -19.65
N SER A 33 27.23 25.56 -18.73
CA SER A 33 26.60 25.54 -17.43
C SER A 33 25.22 26.18 -17.53
N CYS A 34 24.16 25.53 -17.07
CA CYS A 34 22.97 26.20 -16.53
C CYS A 34 22.13 25.22 -15.71
N GLY A 35 22.57 24.98 -14.47
CA GLY A 35 21.70 24.41 -13.44
C GLY A 35 20.88 25.53 -12.78
N SER A 36 19.55 25.41 -12.82
CA SER A 36 18.64 26.13 -11.93
C SER A 36 17.90 25.11 -11.05
N SER A 37 18.57 24.70 -9.97
CA SER A 37 17.94 24.00 -8.85
C SER A 37 17.21 25.03 -7.97
N PRO A 38 15.98 24.77 -7.48
CA PRO A 38 15.29 25.67 -6.57
C PRO A 38 15.91 25.63 -5.16
N PRO A 39 15.87 26.73 -4.37
CA PRO A 39 16.58 26.82 -3.12
C PRO A 39 15.94 25.98 -2.02
N ARG A 40 16.80 25.18 -1.38
CA ARG A 40 16.56 24.37 -0.19
C ARG A 40 16.62 25.28 1.04
N LEU A 41 15.49 25.44 1.74
CA LEU A 41 15.43 26.15 3.02
C LEU A 41 16.34 25.46 4.05
N ARG A 42 17.35 26.17 4.53
CA ARG A 42 18.26 25.75 5.61
C ARG A 42 17.54 25.87 6.95
N ILE A 43 17.45 24.75 7.68
CA ILE A 43 17.22 24.75 9.11
C ILE A 43 18.59 24.93 9.78
N CYS A 44 18.79 26.07 10.41
CA CYS A 44 19.97 26.36 11.22
C CYS A 44 19.90 25.52 12.51
N LYS A 45 20.90 24.68 12.76
CA LYS A 45 21.14 24.11 14.10
C LYS A 45 21.74 25.19 14.97
N THR A 46 21.08 25.56 16.05
CA THR A 46 21.71 26.33 17.13
C THR A 46 22.68 25.43 17.88
N MET A 47 23.90 25.93 18.06
CA MET A 47 24.98 25.27 18.78
C MET A 47 24.66 25.24 20.28
N SER A 48 24.81 24.08 20.90
CA SER A 48 24.84 23.92 22.35
C SER A 48 26.14 24.50 22.90
N SER A 49 26.06 25.59 23.67
CA SER A 49 27.17 26.08 24.48
C SER A 49 27.00 25.58 25.91
N THR A 50 27.99 24.80 26.37
CA THR A 50 28.18 24.39 27.77
C THR A 50 29.06 25.41 28.48
N ARG A 51 28.65 25.94 29.65
CA ARG A 51 29.43 26.22 30.90
C ARG A 51 28.45 26.78 31.96
N ILE A 52 28.19 26.08 33.08
CA ILE A 52 28.83 26.10 34.42
C ILE A 52 28.31 27.22 35.37
N VAL A 53 27.46 26.77 36.32
CA VAL A 53 27.43 26.99 37.81
C VAL A 53 26.93 28.31 38.45
N GLN A 54 25.95 28.12 39.36
CA GLN A 54 25.52 28.82 40.61
C GLN A 54 25.25 30.35 40.56
N SER A 55 24.32 30.96 41.31
CA SER A 55 23.71 30.67 42.62
C SER A 55 22.43 31.51 42.76
N PHE A 56 21.54 31.10 43.67
CA PHE A 56 20.98 31.92 44.76
C PHE A 56 19.52 31.57 45.04
N VAL A 57 19.30 31.25 46.31
CA VAL A 57 18.05 30.80 46.93
C VAL A 57 17.25 32.05 47.26
N GLY A 58 16.01 32.14 46.77
CA GLY A 58 15.11 33.25 47.05
C GLY A 58 13.71 32.74 47.36
N LEU A 59 13.49 32.46 48.64
CA LEU A 59 12.23 32.49 49.41
C LEU A 59 10.92 32.55 48.60
N ALA A 60 10.19 31.42 48.56
CA ALA A 60 8.74 31.42 48.35
C ALA A 60 8.08 30.47 49.36
N PRO A 61 7.02 30.90 50.07
CA PRO A 61 6.54 30.23 51.28
C PRO A 61 5.64 29.02 50.97
N LEU A 62 5.82 27.99 51.80
CA LEU A 62 4.81 27.07 52.37
C LEU A 62 3.61 26.68 51.49
N HIS A 63 3.59 25.40 51.13
CA HIS A 63 2.43 24.62 50.68
C HIS A 63 1.15 24.91 51.51
N PRO A 64 -0.02 24.73 50.89
CA PRO A 64 -0.84 23.62 51.34
C PRO A 64 -1.43 22.79 50.19
N LEU A 65 -1.24 21.47 50.32
CA LEU A 65 -2.22 20.41 50.07
C LEU A 65 -3.09 20.49 48.80
N LEU A 66 -2.82 19.59 47.85
CA LEU A 66 -3.86 18.81 47.18
C LEU A 66 -3.20 17.59 46.51
N SER A 67 -3.29 16.46 47.21
CA SER A 67 -3.12 15.13 46.60
C SER A 67 -4.32 14.87 45.70
N LEU A 68 -4.13 14.90 44.38
CA LEU A 68 -4.98 14.13 43.48
C LEU A 68 -4.11 13.48 42.40
N SER A 69 -3.96 12.18 42.57
CA SER A 69 -3.56 11.22 41.56
C SER A 69 -4.17 11.52 40.19
N SER A 70 -3.34 11.67 39.16
CA SER A 70 -3.62 11.04 37.88
C SER A 70 -2.33 10.87 37.09
N GLN A 71 -1.80 9.65 37.13
CA GLN A 71 -0.90 9.14 36.11
C GLN A 71 -1.70 8.94 34.82
N ASP A 72 -0.98 8.99 33.70
CA ASP A 72 -1.40 8.67 32.34
C ASP A 72 -2.20 9.73 31.56
N SER A 73 -1.44 10.58 30.86
CA SER A 73 -1.91 11.23 29.62
C SER A 73 -0.87 11.08 28.50
N ARG A 74 -0.69 9.84 28.02
CA ARG A 74 -0.15 9.59 26.68
C ARG A 74 -1.26 9.83 25.65
N SER A 75 -1.52 11.08 25.26
CA SER A 75 -2.25 11.34 24.02
C SER A 75 -2.09 12.77 23.53
N PHE A 76 -1.73 12.83 22.25
CA PHE A 76 -1.71 13.96 21.32
C PHE A 76 -3.06 14.70 21.27
N GLU A 77 -3.34 15.55 22.25
CA GLU A 77 -4.52 16.43 22.29
C GLU A 77 -4.05 17.84 22.64
N HIS A 78 -3.28 18.46 21.74
CA HIS A 78 -2.97 19.89 21.77
C HIS A 78 -2.97 20.43 20.34
N SER A 79 -4.16 20.68 19.79
CA SER A 79 -4.44 21.85 18.94
C SER A 79 -5.92 21.90 18.59
N PHE A 80 -6.49 23.10 18.65
CA PHE A 80 -7.87 23.48 18.31
C PHE A 80 -8.91 23.37 19.44
N THR A 81 -8.64 24.03 20.57
CA THR A 81 -9.71 24.55 21.44
C THR A 81 -10.02 26.00 21.07
N VAL A 82 -10.97 26.19 20.15
CA VAL A 82 -11.85 27.36 20.18
C VAL A 82 -13.20 26.81 20.62
N ILE A 83 -13.58 27.14 21.86
CA ILE A 83 -14.80 26.69 22.51
C ILE A 83 -15.77 27.86 22.45
N ASP A 84 -16.76 27.80 21.56
CA ASP A 84 -17.95 28.63 21.67
C ASP A 84 -19.19 27.72 21.68
N ASN A 85 -20.00 27.86 22.74
CA ASN A 85 -21.35 27.32 22.94
C ASN A 85 -21.58 25.85 22.58
N GLY A 86 -20.86 24.92 23.20
CA GLY A 86 -21.22 23.49 23.26
C GLY A 86 -21.22 22.73 21.93
N GLY A 87 -20.97 23.39 20.81
CA GLY A 87 -20.88 22.80 19.48
C GLY A 87 -19.44 22.45 19.15
N ARG A 88 -19.11 21.15 19.08
CA ARG A 88 -17.85 20.71 18.47
C ARG A 88 -17.90 21.00 16.98
N VAL A 89 -17.23 22.07 16.53
CA VAL A 89 -17.01 22.32 15.10
C VAL A 89 -15.96 21.33 14.60
N PHE A 90 -16.42 20.20 14.05
CA PHE A 90 -15.53 19.29 13.35
C PHE A 90 -15.30 19.82 11.94
N ALA A 91 -14.13 20.41 11.69
CA ALA A 91 -13.73 20.73 10.33
C ALA A 91 -13.83 19.48 9.44
N MET A 92 -14.51 19.61 8.29
CA MET A 92 -14.60 18.52 7.32
C MET A 92 -13.20 18.16 6.84
N ARG A 93 -12.75 16.93 7.14
CA ARG A 93 -11.43 16.49 6.68
C ARG A 93 -11.48 16.15 5.19
N HIS A 94 -10.76 16.93 4.40
CA HIS A 94 -10.60 16.77 2.96
C HIS A 94 -9.75 15.52 2.59
N GLY A 95 -9.86 15.06 1.34
CA GLY A 95 -9.00 13.99 0.79
C GLY A 95 -9.18 12.58 1.40
N ARG A 96 -10.28 12.30 2.11
CA ARG A 96 -10.53 10.98 2.71
C ARG A 96 -10.88 9.92 1.65
N LYS A 97 -9.89 9.09 1.29
CA LYS A 97 -10.05 8.00 0.29
C LYS A 97 -10.36 6.62 0.89
N VAL A 98 -10.16 6.42 2.19
CA VAL A 98 -10.34 5.12 2.86
C VAL A 98 -11.72 5.03 3.52
N PRO A 99 -12.59 4.08 3.14
CA PRO A 99 -13.91 3.93 3.75
C PRO A 99 -13.78 3.36 5.17
N LYS A 100 -14.44 3.99 6.15
CA LYS A 100 -14.38 3.54 7.57
C LYS A 100 -15.25 2.31 7.87
N LEU A 101 -16.29 2.06 7.09
CA LEU A 101 -17.24 0.92 7.23
C LEU A 101 -17.84 0.78 8.65
N ASN A 102 -17.95 1.89 9.39
CA ASN A 102 -18.42 1.96 10.77
C ASN A 102 -17.71 0.97 11.70
N ARG A 103 -16.40 0.77 11.50
CA ARG A 103 -15.56 -0.12 12.31
C ARG A 103 -14.22 0.54 12.65
N PRO A 104 -13.62 0.20 13.81
CA PRO A 104 -12.24 0.55 14.12
C PRO A 104 -11.27 -0.08 13.08
N PRO A 105 -10.04 0.43 12.96
CA PRO A 105 -9.09 0.02 11.93
C PRO A 105 -8.80 -1.49 11.92
N ASP A 106 -8.67 -2.12 13.09
CA ASP A 106 -8.29 -3.53 13.19
C ASP A 106 -9.41 -4.46 12.70
N GLN A 107 -10.63 -4.22 13.18
CA GLN A 107 -11.83 -4.95 12.74
C GLN A 107 -12.10 -4.73 11.24
N ARG A 108 -11.88 -3.50 10.75
CA ARG A 108 -12.03 -3.20 9.32
C ARG A 108 -11.01 -3.98 8.48
N ARG A 109 -9.75 -4.06 8.92
CA ARG A 109 -8.72 -4.85 8.23
C ARG A 109 -9.10 -6.32 8.20
N ALA A 110 -9.53 -6.90 9.32
CA ALA A 110 -9.94 -8.28 9.41
C ALA A 110 -11.14 -8.61 8.49
N LEU A 111 -12.15 -7.73 8.45
CA LEU A 111 -13.31 -7.85 7.57
C LEU A 111 -12.91 -7.86 6.09
N LEU A 112 -12.04 -6.93 5.67
CA LEU A 112 -11.63 -6.81 4.27
C LEU A 112 -10.81 -8.02 3.84
N ARG A 113 -9.91 -8.52 4.70
CA ARG A 113 -9.19 -9.79 4.47
C ARG A 113 -10.14 -10.96 4.26
N GLY A 114 -11.16 -11.07 5.11
CA GLY A 114 -12.17 -12.15 5.02
C GLY A 114 -12.95 -12.09 3.72
N LEU A 115 -13.48 -10.91 3.37
CA LEU A 115 -14.25 -10.73 2.13
C LEU A 115 -13.41 -10.96 0.87
N THR A 116 -12.15 -10.51 0.85
CA THR A 116 -11.25 -10.79 -0.28
C THR A 116 -10.98 -12.29 -0.39
N THR A 117 -10.72 -12.98 0.73
CA THR A 117 -10.51 -14.44 0.75
C THR A 117 -11.72 -15.18 0.20
N GLN A 118 -12.93 -14.82 0.66
CA GLN A 118 -14.19 -15.42 0.18
C GLN A 118 -14.45 -15.13 -1.30
N LEU A 119 -14.14 -13.91 -1.77
CA LEU A 119 -14.29 -13.55 -3.18
C LEU A 119 -13.37 -14.38 -4.07
N LEU A 120 -12.11 -14.58 -3.68
CA LEU A 120 -11.18 -15.40 -4.44
C LEU A 120 -11.54 -16.89 -4.41
N LYS A 121 -12.13 -17.36 -3.30
CA LYS A 121 -12.57 -18.76 -3.14
C LYS A 121 -13.76 -19.11 -4.05
N HIS A 122 -14.75 -18.24 -4.09
CA HIS A 122 -16.04 -18.53 -4.73
C HIS A 122 -16.23 -17.81 -6.07
N GLY A 123 -15.36 -16.87 -6.42
CA GLY A 123 -15.46 -16.04 -7.63
C GLY A 123 -16.52 -14.93 -7.54
N ARG A 124 -17.63 -15.14 -6.82
CA ARG A 124 -18.71 -14.17 -6.62
C ARG A 124 -19.28 -14.21 -5.21
N ILE A 125 -19.52 -13.02 -4.62
CA ILE A 125 -20.14 -12.89 -3.29
C ILE A 125 -21.20 -11.77 -3.26
N LYS A 126 -22.23 -11.95 -2.42
CA LYS A 126 -23.27 -10.94 -2.17
C LYS A 126 -22.92 -10.14 -0.91
N THR A 127 -22.74 -8.83 -1.03
CA THR A 127 -22.39 -7.96 0.11
C THR A 127 -23.09 -6.61 0.03
N THR A 128 -22.87 -5.71 1.00
CA THR A 128 -23.38 -4.34 0.87
C THR A 128 -22.53 -3.55 -0.13
N LYS A 129 -23.15 -2.60 -0.84
CA LYS A 129 -22.48 -1.76 -1.86
C LYS A 129 -21.23 -1.06 -1.31
N ALA A 130 -21.28 -0.59 -0.06
CA ALA A 130 -20.15 0.05 0.60
C ALA A 130 -18.98 -0.92 0.84
N ARG A 131 -19.25 -2.15 1.29
CA ARG A 131 -18.24 -3.19 1.49
C ARG A 131 -17.65 -3.64 0.15
N ALA A 132 -18.49 -3.89 -0.87
CA ALA A 132 -18.04 -4.27 -2.21
C ALA A 132 -17.06 -3.25 -2.81
N ARG A 133 -17.38 -1.95 -2.73
CA ARG A 133 -16.48 -0.87 -3.19
C ARG A 133 -15.15 -0.85 -2.45
N ALA A 134 -15.16 -1.15 -1.15
CA ALA A 134 -13.93 -1.21 -0.34
C ALA A 134 -13.07 -2.43 -0.70
N VAL A 135 -13.69 -3.59 -0.91
CA VAL A 135 -13.03 -4.87 -1.24
C VAL A 135 -12.33 -4.82 -2.59
N ARG A 136 -12.91 -4.14 -3.59
CA ARG A 136 -12.34 -3.97 -4.95
C ARG A 136 -10.84 -3.65 -4.92
N LYS A 137 -10.43 -2.64 -4.15
CA LYS A 137 -9.02 -2.23 -4.03
C LYS A 137 -8.09 -3.37 -3.58
N TYR A 138 -8.55 -4.21 -2.66
CA TYR A 138 -7.74 -5.30 -2.09
C TYR A 138 -7.73 -6.51 -3.01
N ALA A 139 -8.88 -6.87 -3.59
CA ALA A 139 -8.97 -7.94 -4.58
C ALA A 139 -8.09 -7.65 -5.80
N ASP A 140 -8.20 -6.45 -6.36
CA ASP A 140 -7.38 -6.06 -7.52
C ASP A 140 -5.89 -6.09 -7.18
N LYS A 141 -5.52 -5.64 -5.96
CA LYS A 141 -4.13 -5.72 -5.49
C LYS A 141 -3.64 -7.17 -5.41
N MET A 142 -4.43 -8.11 -4.89
CA MET A 142 -4.01 -9.51 -4.79
C MET A 142 -3.82 -10.15 -6.18
N ILE A 143 -4.70 -9.83 -7.13
CA ILE A 143 -4.58 -10.32 -8.51
C ILE A 143 -3.34 -9.73 -9.19
N THR A 144 -3.07 -8.43 -9.02
CA THR A 144 -1.82 -7.83 -9.54
C THR A 144 -0.57 -8.48 -8.95
N LEU A 145 -0.55 -8.79 -7.63
CA LEU A 145 0.57 -9.54 -7.03
C LEU A 145 0.73 -10.94 -7.63
N ALA A 146 -0.38 -11.60 -7.97
CA ALA A 146 -0.37 -12.93 -8.57
C ALA A 146 0.13 -12.93 -10.02
N LYS A 147 -0.19 -11.89 -10.81
CA LYS A 147 0.35 -11.70 -12.16
C LYS A 147 1.88 -11.65 -12.18
N ASP A 148 2.50 -11.03 -11.18
CA ASP A 148 3.97 -10.95 -11.08
C ASP A 148 4.64 -12.30 -10.80
N GLY A 149 3.97 -13.23 -10.09
CA GLY A 149 4.47 -14.59 -9.84
C GLY A 149 5.61 -14.76 -8.80
N SER A 150 6.39 -13.71 -8.51
CA SER A 150 7.60 -13.74 -7.66
C SER A 150 7.35 -14.24 -6.22
N LEU A 151 8.36 -14.92 -5.64
CA LEU A 151 8.34 -15.40 -4.25
C LEU A 151 8.03 -14.29 -3.24
N HIS A 152 8.58 -13.10 -3.42
CA HIS A 152 8.32 -11.97 -2.53
C HIS A 152 6.84 -11.58 -2.54
N LYS A 153 6.22 -11.58 -3.73
CA LYS A 153 4.81 -11.23 -3.93
C LYS A 153 3.89 -12.30 -3.32
N ARG A 154 4.26 -13.58 -3.44
CA ARG A 154 3.57 -14.69 -2.74
C ARG A 154 3.58 -14.50 -1.22
N ARG A 155 4.73 -14.14 -0.62
CA ARG A 155 4.82 -13.86 0.82
C ARG A 155 3.93 -12.68 1.24
N GLN A 156 3.87 -11.62 0.43
CA GLN A 156 2.96 -10.49 0.70
C GLN A 156 1.48 -10.93 0.66
N ALA A 157 1.09 -11.76 -0.30
CA ALA A 157 -0.27 -12.28 -0.41
C ALA A 157 -0.64 -13.18 0.79
N LEU A 158 0.27 -14.07 1.22
CA LEU A 158 0.11 -14.89 2.43
C LEU A 158 -0.07 -14.07 3.71
N GLY A 159 0.53 -12.89 3.80
CA GLY A 159 0.32 -11.97 4.92
C GLY A 159 -1.09 -11.35 4.97
N PHE A 160 -1.85 -11.42 3.86
CA PHE A 160 -3.17 -10.82 3.75
C PHE A 160 -4.30 -11.86 3.67
N ILE A 161 -4.19 -12.88 2.84
CA ILE A 161 -5.20 -13.93 2.68
C ILE A 161 -5.12 -14.92 3.85
N TYR A 162 -6.25 -15.44 4.32
CA TYR A 162 -6.27 -16.37 5.46
C TYR A 162 -5.90 -17.82 5.06
N GLU A 163 -6.43 -18.29 3.93
CA GLU A 163 -6.26 -19.69 3.49
C GLU A 163 -5.08 -19.80 2.52
N LYS A 164 -4.08 -20.63 2.86
CA LYS A 164 -2.89 -20.84 2.01
C LYS A 164 -3.24 -21.44 0.64
N GLN A 165 -4.21 -22.36 0.61
CA GLN A 165 -4.64 -23.05 -0.61
C GLN A 165 -5.13 -22.07 -1.68
N ILE A 166 -5.88 -21.04 -1.28
CA ILE A 166 -6.38 -20.00 -2.19
C ILE A 166 -5.21 -19.20 -2.79
N VAL A 167 -4.14 -18.95 -2.02
CA VAL A 167 -2.96 -18.26 -2.55
C VAL A 167 -2.28 -19.10 -3.62
N HIS A 168 -2.14 -20.42 -3.41
CA HIS A 168 -1.55 -21.30 -4.42
C HIS A 168 -2.39 -21.33 -5.70
N ALA A 169 -3.71 -21.50 -5.59
CA ALA A 169 -4.62 -21.45 -6.73
C ALA A 169 -4.57 -20.10 -7.47
N LEU A 170 -4.57 -18.99 -6.72
CA LEU A 170 -4.50 -17.64 -7.28
C LEU A 170 -3.25 -17.44 -8.15
N PHE A 171 -2.08 -17.86 -7.68
CA PHE A 171 -0.83 -17.71 -8.43
C PHE A 171 -0.70 -18.67 -9.62
N ALA A 172 -1.49 -19.75 -9.65
CA ALA A 172 -1.55 -20.68 -10.78
C ALA A 172 -2.52 -20.18 -11.87
N GLU A 173 -3.74 -19.79 -11.49
CA GLU A 173 -4.83 -19.47 -12.44
C GLU A 173 -4.77 -18.04 -12.99
N VAL A 174 -4.33 -17.06 -12.20
CA VAL A 174 -4.40 -15.63 -12.57
C VAL A 174 -3.57 -15.26 -13.80
N PRO A 175 -2.32 -15.74 -13.97
CA PRO A 175 -1.51 -15.38 -15.14
C PRO A 175 -2.20 -15.76 -16.47
N GLU A 176 -2.87 -16.91 -16.49
CA GLU A 176 -3.63 -17.39 -17.65
C GLU A 176 -4.91 -16.57 -17.85
N ARG A 177 -5.74 -16.40 -16.80
CA ARG A 177 -7.03 -15.69 -16.93
C ARG A 177 -6.91 -14.18 -17.16
N TYR A 178 -5.93 -13.53 -16.55
CA TYR A 178 -5.83 -12.07 -16.50
C TYR A 178 -4.53 -11.52 -17.08
N GLY A 179 -3.74 -12.33 -17.79
CA GLY A 179 -2.45 -11.94 -18.35
C GLY A 179 -2.51 -10.64 -19.15
N GLU A 180 -3.45 -10.56 -20.09
CA GLU A 180 -3.60 -9.41 -21.00
C GLU A 180 -4.28 -8.18 -20.35
N ARG A 181 -5.08 -8.40 -19.30
CA ARG A 181 -5.90 -7.33 -18.69
C ARG A 181 -5.06 -6.40 -17.79
N ASN A 182 -5.08 -5.11 -18.06
CA ASN A 182 -4.35 -4.06 -17.32
C ASN A 182 -5.12 -3.46 -16.12
N GLY A 183 -5.83 -4.30 -15.36
CA GLY A 183 -6.58 -3.89 -14.16
C GLY A 183 -8.09 -4.04 -14.28
N GLY A 184 -8.82 -3.65 -13.22
CA GLY A 184 -10.28 -3.77 -13.18
C GLY A 184 -10.74 -5.22 -13.27
N TYR A 185 -10.26 -6.05 -12.36
CA TYR A 185 -10.54 -7.50 -12.34
C TYR A 185 -11.86 -7.83 -11.64
N THR A 186 -12.45 -6.86 -10.94
CA THR A 186 -13.71 -7.04 -10.21
C THR A 186 -14.83 -6.16 -10.76
N ARG A 187 -16.00 -6.77 -10.96
CA ARG A 187 -17.24 -6.08 -11.30
C ARG A 187 -18.13 -5.97 -10.06
N ILE A 188 -18.86 -4.85 -9.93
CA ILE A 188 -19.87 -4.67 -8.87
C ILE A 188 -21.21 -4.45 -9.54
N ILE A 189 -22.16 -5.36 -9.30
CA ILE A 189 -23.53 -5.29 -9.80
C ILE A 189 -24.45 -4.94 -8.64
N ARG A 190 -25.22 -3.86 -8.76
CA ARG A 190 -26.17 -3.45 -7.71
C ARG A 190 -27.39 -4.35 -7.74
N THR A 191 -27.94 -4.64 -6.57
CA THR A 191 -29.16 -5.43 -6.43
C THR A 191 -30.21 -4.65 -5.66
N LEU A 192 -31.38 -5.26 -5.48
CA LEU A 192 -32.40 -4.77 -4.56
C LEU A 192 -31.83 -4.60 -3.14
N PRO A 193 -32.31 -3.59 -2.39
CA PRO A 193 -31.92 -3.40 -1.00
C PRO A 193 -32.37 -4.59 -0.14
N ARG A 194 -31.68 -4.78 0.98
CA ARG A 194 -32.03 -5.83 1.94
C ARG A 194 -33.34 -5.49 2.65
N ARG A 195 -34.22 -6.49 2.80
CA ARG A 195 -35.46 -6.37 3.59
C ARG A 195 -35.11 -6.18 5.07
N GLY A 196 -35.74 -5.19 5.72
CA GLY A 196 -35.54 -4.87 7.13
C GLY A 196 -34.74 -3.57 7.34
N ASP A 197 -33.43 -3.61 7.09
CA ASP A 197 -32.53 -2.46 7.30
C ASP A 197 -32.36 -1.56 6.06
N ASN A 198 -33.02 -1.90 4.95
CA ASN A 198 -32.94 -1.22 3.65
C ASN A 198 -31.48 -1.01 3.16
N ALA A 199 -30.55 -1.89 3.58
CA ALA A 199 -29.15 -1.72 3.23
C ALA A 199 -28.95 -1.93 1.72
N PRO A 200 -28.24 -1.03 1.00
CA PRO A 200 -28.01 -1.20 -0.43
C PRO A 200 -27.07 -2.39 -0.66
N MET A 201 -27.57 -3.43 -1.33
CA MET A 201 -26.84 -4.65 -1.62
C MET A 201 -26.20 -4.61 -3.02
N ALA A 202 -25.18 -5.43 -3.20
CA ALA A 202 -24.49 -5.63 -4.47
C ALA A 202 -23.83 -7.02 -4.52
N TYR A 203 -23.73 -7.57 -5.72
CA TYR A 203 -22.79 -8.65 -6.02
C TYR A 203 -21.45 -8.05 -6.39
N ILE A 204 -20.37 -8.65 -5.91
CA ILE A 204 -19.01 -8.44 -6.42
C ILE A 204 -18.51 -9.76 -6.99
N GLU A 205 -18.00 -9.71 -8.21
CA GLU A 205 -17.57 -10.88 -8.97
C GLU A 205 -16.24 -10.60 -9.68
N LEU A 206 -15.47 -11.67 -9.85
CA LEU A 206 -14.29 -11.69 -10.72
C LEU A 206 -14.77 -11.69 -12.19
N VAL A 207 -14.12 -10.87 -13.02
CA VAL A 207 -14.44 -10.71 -14.45
C VAL A 207 -13.79 -11.78 -15.29
#